data_AF-A0A920UQ13-F1
#
_entry.id   AF-A0A920UQ13-F1
#
_cell.length_a   1.000
_cell.length_b   1.000
_cell.length_c   1.000
_cell.angle_alpha   90.00
_cell.angle_beta   90.00
_cell.angle_gamma   90.00
#
_symmetry.space_group_name_H-M   'P 1'
#
loop_
_entity.id
_entity.type
_entity.pdbx_description
1 polymer ?
#
loop_
_entity_poly.entity_id
_entity_poly.type
_entity_poly.pdbx_seq_one_letter_code
_entity_poly.pdbx_strand_id
1 'polypeptide(L)' 'MCNIWQGKFPYINTKDDGYIGTAPAKSFEPNQYGLFNTSGNVWEWCEDWFTQQNQQIHQMILKS' A
#
# COMPACT_ATOMS: atom_id res chain seq x y z
N MET A 1 -2.37 2.23 11.43
CA MET A 1 -1.92 3.43 10.69
C MET A 1 -1.00 2.93 9.58
N CYS A 2 -1.05 3.49 8.39
CA CYS A 2 -0.30 3.01 7.21
C CYS A 2 0.07 4.17 6.29
N ASN A 3 1.09 3.98 5.44
CA ASN A 3 1.56 4.98 4.49
C ASN A 3 0.66 5.02 3.23
N ILE A 4 -0.15 6.07 3.09
CA ILE A 4 -1.06 6.32 1.97
C ILE A 4 -1.11 7.83 1.64
N TRP A 5 -1.83 8.24 0.60
CA TRP A 5 -2.01 9.67 0.34
C TRP A 5 -3.03 10.29 1.30
N GLN A 6 -2.68 11.40 1.95
CA GLN A 6 -3.64 12.28 2.60
C GLN A 6 -3.65 13.66 1.92
N GLY A 7 -4.83 14.26 1.75
CA GLY A 7 -5.00 15.52 1.02
C GLY A 7 -5.54 15.36 -0.40
N LYS A 8 -5.31 16.36 -1.26
CA LYS A 8 -5.89 16.42 -2.61
C LYS A 8 -4.94 15.86 -3.65
N PHE A 9 -5.07 14.57 -3.92
CA PHE A 9 -4.37 13.93 -5.04
C PHE A 9 -4.73 14.57 -6.39
N PRO A 10 -3.79 14.69 -7.35
CA PRO A 10 -2.34 14.42 -7.27
C PRO A 10 -1.49 15.64 -6.83
N TYR A 11 -2.11 16.73 -6.35
CA TYR A 11 -1.43 18.02 -6.21
C TYR A 11 -0.90 18.29 -4.80
N ILE A 12 -1.58 17.80 -3.77
CA ILE A 12 -1.25 18.09 -2.37
C ILE A 12 -1.28 16.80 -1.56
N ASN A 13 -0.10 16.35 -1.11
CA ASN A 13 0.05 15.31 -0.10
C ASN A 13 0.42 15.98 1.22
N THR A 14 -0.45 15.88 2.23
CA THR A 14 -0.25 16.51 3.55
C THR A 14 0.75 15.76 4.43
N LYS A 15 1.11 14.52 4.08
CA LYS A 15 2.11 13.72 4.81
C LYS A 15 1.69 13.46 6.27
N ASP A 16 0.40 13.31 6.52
CA ASP A 16 -0.11 13.13 7.89
C ASP A 16 0.38 11.81 8.50
N ASP A 17 0.67 10.81 7.66
CA ASP A 17 1.30 9.54 8.07
C ASP A 17 2.83 9.59 8.22
N GLY A 18 3.47 10.72 7.93
CA GLY A 18 4.91 10.91 8.04
C GLY A 18 5.72 10.58 6.78
N TYR A 19 5.10 10.24 5.64
CA TYR A 19 5.81 9.91 4.39
C TYR A 19 5.13 10.50 3.13
N ILE A 20 5.92 11.10 2.23
CA ILE A 20 5.42 11.56 0.91
C ILE A 20 5.48 10.44 -0.13
N GLY A 21 6.46 9.53 0.04
CA GLY A 21 6.70 8.36 -0.80
C GLY A 21 6.91 7.14 0.08
N THR A 22 7.86 6.25 -0.24
CA THR A 22 8.07 5.03 0.54
C THR A 22 8.52 5.29 1.97
N ALA A 23 8.04 4.47 2.89
CA ALA A 23 8.45 4.37 4.29
C ALA A 23 9.36 3.13 4.50
N PRO A 24 10.24 3.12 5.53
CA PRO A 24 10.97 1.93 5.94
C PRO A 24 10.06 0.72 6.15
N ALA A 25 10.52 -0.49 5.82
CA ALA A 25 9.70 -1.70 5.81
C ALA A 25 9.02 -2.06 7.14
N LYS A 26 9.60 -1.64 8.28
CA LYS A 26 9.04 -1.83 9.63
C LYS A 26 8.49 -0.53 10.23
N SER A 27 7.95 0.34 9.37
CA SER A 27 7.17 1.50 9.83
C SER A 27 5.76 1.08 10.22
N PHE A 28 5.17 1.80 11.17
CA PHE A 28 3.87 1.52 11.79
C PHE A 28 3.79 0.21 12.58
N GLU A 29 2.68 0.01 13.26
CA GLU A 29 2.42 -1.20 14.04
C GLU A 29 2.20 -2.41 13.13
N PRO A 30 2.72 -3.60 13.49
CA PRO A 30 2.41 -4.82 12.78
C PRO A 30 0.95 -5.23 12.97
N ASN A 31 0.40 -6.00 12.03
CA ASN A 31 -0.88 -6.67 12.24
C ASN A 31 -0.75 -7.82 13.26
N GLN A 32 -1.87 -8.48 13.59
CA GLN A 32 -1.91 -9.59 14.56
C GLN A 32 -1.03 -10.81 14.20
N TYR A 33 -0.52 -10.87 12.97
CA TYR A 33 0.38 -11.92 12.48
C TYR A 33 1.85 -11.48 12.45
N GLY A 34 2.17 -10.27 12.96
CA GLY A 34 3.53 -9.73 12.96
C GLY A 34 3.99 -9.14 11.62
N LEU A 35 3.08 -8.99 10.65
CA LEU A 35 3.39 -8.43 9.33
C LEU A 35 3.23 -6.90 9.35
N PHE A 36 4.18 -6.21 8.73
CA PHE A 36 4.21 -4.75 8.62
C PHE A 36 3.81 -4.32 7.21
N ASN A 37 3.20 -3.14 7.07
CA ASN A 37 2.92 -2.50 5.78
C ASN A 37 2.12 -3.35 4.77
N THR A 38 1.31 -4.29 5.23
CA THR A 38 0.40 -5.07 4.36
C THR A 38 -0.71 -4.22 3.71
N SER A 39 -0.79 -2.94 4.08
CA SER A 39 -1.68 -1.95 3.48
C SER A 39 -0.87 -0.67 3.28
N GLY A 40 -0.85 -0.14 2.05
CA GLY A 40 -0.09 1.05 1.70
C GLY A 40 1.40 0.78 1.48
N ASN A 41 2.22 1.84 1.58
CA ASN A 41 3.65 1.88 1.32
C ASN A 41 4.06 1.57 -0.13
N VAL A 42 3.98 0.30 -0.54
CA VAL A 42 4.30 -0.19 -1.89
C VAL A 42 3.34 -1.32 -2.26
N TRP A 43 3.18 -1.54 -3.56
CA TRP A 43 2.46 -2.71 -4.05
C TRP A 43 3.32 -3.96 -3.92
N GLU A 44 2.70 -5.08 -3.55
CA GLU A 44 3.37 -6.37 -3.37
C GLU A 44 2.84 -7.37 -4.41
N TRP A 45 3.75 -7.98 -5.18
CA TRP A 45 3.41 -8.97 -6.20
C TRP A 45 2.95 -10.29 -5.57
N CYS A 46 1.95 -10.92 -6.19
CA CYS A 46 1.51 -12.28 -5.88
C CYS A 46 1.85 -13.22 -7.05
N GLU A 47 1.99 -14.52 -6.77
CA GLU A 47 2.25 -15.54 -7.80
C GLU A 47 1.04 -15.76 -8.73
N ASP A 48 -0.16 -15.47 -8.22
CA ASP A 48 -1.42 -15.70 -8.91
C ASP A 48 -1.60 -14.86 -10.19
N TRP A 49 -2.22 -15.50 -11.20
CA TRP A 49 -2.73 -14.78 -12.37
C TRP A 49 -3.96 -13.96 -12.00
N PHE A 50 -4.00 -12.72 -12.47
CA PHE A 50 -5.19 -11.90 -12.32
C PHE A 50 -6.34 -12.40 -13.21
N THR A 51 -7.47 -12.72 -12.58
CA THR A 51 -8.77 -12.92 -13.24
C THR A 51 -9.87 -12.17 -12.50
N GLN A 52 -10.92 -11.72 -13.21
CA GLN A 52 -12.04 -11.02 -12.56
C GLN A 52 -12.76 -11.89 -11.52
N GLN A 53 -12.68 -13.22 -11.65
CA GLN A 53 -13.30 -14.17 -10.73
C GLN A 53 -12.49 -14.33 -9.43
N ASN A 54 -11.17 -14.12 -9.46
CA ASN A 54 -10.27 -14.20 -8.31
C ASN A 54 -9.92 -12.81 -7.74
N GLN A 55 -10.88 -11.88 -7.73
CA GLN A 55 -10.67 -10.49 -7.32
C GLN A 55 -10.42 -10.27 -5.82
N GLN A 56 -10.41 -11.32 -4.98
CA GLN A 56 -10.55 -11.10 -3.54
C GLN A 56 -9.42 -10.31 -2.87
N ILE A 57 -8.18 -10.31 -3.35
CA ILE A 57 -7.15 -9.37 -2.84
C ILE A 57 -6.08 -9.05 -3.90
N HIS A 58 -6.48 -8.71 -5.13
CA HIS A 58 -5.52 -8.35 -6.18
C HIS A 58 -5.38 -6.85 -6.31
N GLN A 59 -4.45 -6.33 -5.52
CA GLN A 59 -3.97 -4.97 -5.65
C GLN A 59 -3.10 -4.89 -6.94
N MET A 60 -3.72 -4.43 -8.03
CA MET A 60 -3.25 -4.54 -9.42
C MET A 60 -2.44 -3.34 -9.95
N ILE A 61 -1.27 -3.67 -10.49
CA ILE A 61 -0.60 -3.20 -11.72
C ILE A 61 -1.18 -1.94 -12.40
N LEU A 62 -0.41 -0.85 -12.39
CA LEU A 62 -0.39 0.08 -13.53
C LEU A 62 0.63 -0.44 -14.55
N LYS A 63 0.15 -0.91 -15.71
CA LYS A 63 0.99 -1.12 -16.88
C LYS A 63 1.39 0.27 -17.39
N SER A 64 2.69 0.52 -17.51
CA SER A 64 3.24 1.63 -18.30
C SER A 64 2.85 1.51 -19.77
#